data_AF-A0A4R4R2S1-F1
#
_entry.id   AF-A0A4R4R2S1-F1
#
_cell.length_a   1.000
_cell.length_b   1.000
_cell.length_c   1.000
_cell.angle_alpha   90.00
_cell.angle_beta   90.00
_cell.angle_gamma   90.00
#
_symmetry.space_group_name_H-M   'P 1'
#
loop_
_entity.id
_entity.type
_entity.pdbx_description
1 polymer ?
#
loop_
_entity_poly.entity_id
_entity_poly.type
_entity_poly.pdbx_seq_one_letter_code
_entity_poly.pdbx_strand_id
1 'polypeptide(L)'
;MERYLDAPVPEGMDQIDAVRYFLAAGDPQAGPEDPTQRHIRARGEQAAGGGPADLADRFDAARARLGLRLADLPGEHPVLVFDRWAMPLDQCLITRLIELAVHLDDLAVSLDMPTPAIPDEAADVVVTTLARIARAHHGTLPLLRTLSRRERAPDGISAF
;
A
#
# COMPACT_ATOMS: atom_id res chain seq x y z
N MET A 1 3.28 -2.56 -10.39
CA MET A 1 2.00 -2.30 -11.07
C MET A 1 1.94 -2.91 -12.45
N GLU A 2 2.90 -2.64 -13.34
CA GLU A 2 2.91 -3.19 -14.71
C GLU A 2 2.66 -4.70 -14.73
N ARG A 3 3.43 -5.48 -13.96
CA ARG A 3 3.22 -6.93 -13.82
C ARG A 3 1.80 -7.36 -13.42
N TYR A 4 1.06 -6.56 -12.66
CA TYR A 4 -0.30 -6.89 -12.21
C TYR A 4 -1.34 -6.57 -13.29
N LEU A 5 -1.08 -5.52 -14.08
CA LEU A 5 -1.88 -5.18 -15.26
C LEU A 5 -1.67 -6.20 -16.39
N ASP A 6 -0.47 -6.77 -16.48
CA ASP A 6 -0.11 -7.72 -17.54
C ASP A 6 -0.50 -9.17 -17.21
N ALA A 7 -0.78 -9.45 -15.93
CA ALA A 7 -1.14 -10.78 -15.48
C ALA A 7 -2.58 -11.13 -15.87
N PRO A 8 -2.84 -12.31 -16.46
CA PRO A 8 -4.19 -12.74 -16.79
C PRO A 8 -4.98 -13.00 -15.49
N VAL A 9 -6.17 -12.43 -15.38
CA VAL A 9 -7.09 -12.69 -14.26
C VAL A 9 -7.94 -13.91 -14.59
N PRO A 10 -7.90 -15.01 -13.80
CA PRO A 10 -8.75 -16.16 -14.04
C PRO A 10 -10.23 -15.80 -13.96
N GLU A 11 -11.04 -16.36 -14.88
CA GLU A 11 -12.49 -16.17 -14.88
C GLU A 11 -13.13 -16.66 -13.58
N GLY A 12 -14.11 -15.90 -13.08
CA GLY A 12 -14.88 -16.27 -11.88
C GLY A 12 -14.14 -16.10 -10.56
N MET A 13 -12.94 -15.51 -10.54
CA MET A 13 -12.24 -15.19 -9.29
C MET A 13 -12.96 -14.05 -8.56
N ASP A 14 -13.30 -14.27 -7.29
CA ASP A 14 -13.86 -13.23 -6.43
C ASP A 14 -12.86 -12.08 -6.27
N GLN A 15 -13.36 -10.86 -6.47
CA GLN A 15 -12.55 -9.65 -6.33
C GLN A 15 -12.62 -9.10 -4.91
N ILE A 16 -11.49 -8.61 -4.41
CA ILE A 16 -11.38 -8.01 -3.08
C ILE A 16 -11.06 -6.50 -3.17
N ASP A 17 -11.55 -5.75 -2.19
CA ASP A 17 -11.25 -4.33 -2.05
C ASP A 17 -9.90 -4.07 -1.37
N ALA A 18 -9.44 -2.83 -1.36
CA ALA A 18 -8.14 -2.47 -0.79
C ALA A 18 -8.03 -2.82 0.71
N VAL A 19 -9.13 -2.68 1.46
CA VAL A 19 -9.16 -2.99 2.89
C VAL A 19 -9.00 -4.50 3.10
N ARG A 20 -9.77 -5.32 2.38
CA ARG A 20 -9.65 -6.78 2.42
C ARG A 20 -8.28 -7.27 2.01
N TYR A 21 -7.63 -6.62 1.04
CA TYR A 21 -6.25 -6.92 0.67
C TYR A 21 -5.30 -6.77 1.87
N PHE A 22 -5.31 -5.63 2.57
CA PHE A 22 -4.40 -5.44 3.71
C PHE A 22 -4.74 -6.34 4.90
N LEU A 23 -6.03 -6.64 5.13
CA LEU A 23 -6.43 -7.62 6.15
C LEU A 23 -5.98 -9.06 5.84
N ALA A 24 -5.72 -9.38 4.58
CA ALA A 24 -5.31 -10.71 4.13
C ALA A 24 -3.80 -10.84 3.85
N ALA A 25 -3.10 -9.72 3.66
CA ALA A 25 -1.71 -9.70 3.17
C ALA A 25 -0.67 -10.08 4.24
N GLY A 26 -0.97 -9.96 5.53
CA GLY A 26 -0.03 -10.33 6.59
C GLY A 26 -0.58 -10.10 7.99
N ASP A 27 0.18 -10.55 8.99
CA ASP A 27 -0.06 -10.23 10.38
C ASP A 27 0.53 -8.85 10.69
N PRO A 28 -0.28 -7.85 11.10
CA PRO A 28 0.21 -6.54 11.51
C PRO A 28 1.24 -6.62 12.67
N GLN A 29 1.20 -7.68 13.48
CA GLN A 29 2.13 -7.87 14.59
C GLN A 29 3.41 -8.65 14.20
N ALA A 30 3.59 -8.99 12.92
CA ALA A 30 4.77 -9.71 12.47
C ALA A 30 6.04 -8.87 12.66
N GLY A 31 6.93 -9.34 13.52
CA GLY A 31 8.22 -8.68 13.75
C GLY A 31 9.19 -8.81 12.57
N PRO A 32 10.32 -8.09 12.59
CA PRO A 32 11.33 -8.09 11.50
C PRO A 32 11.95 -9.46 11.18
N GLU A 33 11.89 -10.39 12.14
CA GLU A 33 12.38 -11.76 12.01
C GLU A 33 11.32 -12.76 11.52
N ASP A 34 10.10 -12.30 11.22
CA ASP A 34 9.14 -13.11 10.51
C ASP A 34 9.69 -13.53 9.12
N PRO A 35 9.54 -14.80 8.70
CA PRO A 35 10.05 -15.26 7.41
C PRO A 35 9.58 -14.43 6.21
N THR A 36 8.34 -13.93 6.25
CA THR A 36 7.77 -13.08 5.20
C THR A 36 8.48 -11.74 5.17
N GLN A 37 8.67 -11.11 6.33
CA GLN A 37 9.36 -9.82 6.44
C GLN A 37 10.82 -9.92 5.98
N ARG A 38 11.52 -11.00 6.35
CA ARG A 38 12.88 -11.26 5.83
C ARG A 38 12.91 -11.44 4.32
N HIS A 39 11.93 -12.14 3.75
CA HIS A 39 11.85 -12.33 2.30
C HIS A 39 11.58 -11.00 1.57
N ILE A 40 10.69 -10.16 2.08
CA ILE A 40 10.42 -8.82 1.54
C ILE A 40 11.69 -7.97 1.58
N ARG A 41 12.41 -7.96 2.71
CA ARG A 41 13.68 -7.23 2.85
C ARG A 41 14.73 -7.70 1.84
N ALA A 42 14.97 -9.00 1.75
CA ALA A 42 15.94 -9.58 0.81
C ALA A 42 15.62 -9.23 -0.65
N ARG A 43 14.33 -9.26 -1.03
CA ARG A 43 13.88 -8.85 -2.36
C ARG A 43 14.11 -7.35 -2.60
N GLY A 44 13.87 -6.51 -1.60
CA GLY A 44 14.15 -5.08 -1.64
C GLY A 44 15.63 -4.80 -1.87
N GLU A 45 16.51 -5.44 -1.10
CA GLU A 45 17.97 -5.34 -1.24
C GLU A 45 18.43 -5.76 -2.65
N GLN A 46 17.92 -6.89 -3.15
CA GLN A 46 18.23 -7.34 -4.52
C GLN A 46 17.77 -6.30 -5.56
N ALA A 47 16.55 -5.77 -5.41
CA ALA A 47 16.00 -4.76 -6.32
C ALA A 47 16.77 -3.42 -6.27
N ALA A 48 17.43 -3.12 -5.17
CA ALA A 48 18.29 -1.95 -4.99
C ALA A 48 19.74 -2.18 -5.40
N GLY A 49 20.11 -3.38 -5.86
CA GLY A 49 21.51 -3.75 -6.18
C GLY A 49 22.19 -2.89 -7.24
N GLY A 50 21.44 -2.21 -8.11
CA GLY A 50 21.95 -1.23 -9.09
C GLY A 50 22.31 0.14 -8.50
N GLY A 51 22.01 0.37 -7.22
CA GLY A 51 22.21 1.65 -6.54
C GLY A 51 21.05 2.64 -6.72
N PRO A 52 21.12 3.80 -6.03
CA PRO A 52 20.02 4.76 -5.96
C PRO A 52 19.71 5.43 -7.31
N ALA A 53 20.72 5.70 -8.15
CA ALA A 53 20.51 6.30 -9.47
C ALA A 53 19.74 5.37 -10.42
N ASP A 54 20.16 4.09 -10.50
CA ASP A 54 19.45 3.07 -11.28
C ASP A 54 18.01 2.87 -10.78
N LEU A 55 17.80 2.88 -9.46
CA LEU A 55 16.46 2.78 -8.89
C LEU A 55 15.58 3.97 -9.29
N ALA A 56 16.10 5.20 -9.22
CA ALA A 56 15.40 6.41 -9.61
C ALA A 56 15.03 6.39 -11.10
N ASP A 57 15.99 6.04 -11.97
CA ASP A 57 15.76 5.93 -13.42
C ASP A 57 14.67 4.89 -13.75
N ARG A 58 14.72 3.72 -13.09
CA ARG A 58 13.69 2.67 -13.25
C ARG A 58 12.33 3.12 -12.75
N PHE A 59 12.28 3.85 -11.64
CA PHE A 59 11.05 4.40 -11.08
C PHE A 59 10.43 5.41 -12.04
N ASP A 60 11.20 6.36 -12.57
CA ASP A 60 10.72 7.35 -13.52
C ASP A 60 10.26 6.72 -14.83
N ALA A 61 11.00 5.73 -15.34
CA ALA A 61 10.58 5.00 -16.52
C ALA A 61 9.26 4.23 -16.30
N ALA A 62 9.08 3.59 -15.13
CA ALA A 62 7.85 2.91 -14.78
C ALA A 62 6.68 3.89 -14.62
N ARG A 63 6.90 5.04 -13.98
CA ARG A 63 5.91 6.10 -13.81
C ARG A 63 5.44 6.64 -15.16
N ALA A 64 6.35 6.90 -16.09
CA ALA A 64 6.02 7.38 -17.43
C ALA A 64 5.16 6.36 -18.20
N ARG A 65 5.53 5.07 -18.17
CA ARG A 65 4.75 4.00 -18.83
C ARG A 65 3.37 3.81 -18.19
N LEU A 66 3.31 3.78 -16.86
CA LEU A 66 2.05 3.61 -16.13
C LEU A 66 1.12 4.81 -16.31
N GLY A 67 1.65 6.03 -16.36
CA GLY A 67 0.85 7.24 -16.58
C GLY A 67 0.06 7.20 -17.89
N LEU A 68 0.67 6.69 -18.96
CA LEU A 68 -0.01 6.47 -20.24
C LEU A 68 -1.04 5.34 -20.17
N ARG A 69 -0.64 4.19 -19.60
CA ARG A 69 -1.49 2.99 -19.57
C ARG A 69 -2.75 3.14 -18.70
N LEU A 70 -2.61 3.79 -17.54
CA LEU A 70 -3.70 3.94 -16.59
C LEU A 70 -4.77 4.93 -17.06
N ALA A 71 -4.41 5.89 -17.93
CA ALA A 71 -5.35 6.88 -18.44
C ALA A 71 -6.49 6.26 -19.27
N ASP A 72 -6.24 5.12 -19.92
CA ASP A 72 -7.19 4.46 -20.82
C ASP A 72 -7.97 3.31 -20.18
N LEU A 73 -7.68 2.96 -18.91
CA LEU A 73 -8.29 1.82 -18.24
C LEU A 73 -9.40 2.27 -17.27
N PRO A 74 -10.58 1.61 -17.31
CA PRO A 74 -11.64 1.88 -16.34
C PRO A 74 -11.22 1.41 -14.94
N GLY A 75 -11.75 2.05 -13.90
CA GLY A 75 -11.44 1.71 -12.51
C GLY A 75 -11.83 0.29 -12.13
N GLU A 76 -12.84 -0.28 -12.79
CA GLU A 76 -13.34 -1.64 -12.59
C GLU A 76 -12.51 -2.70 -13.32
N HIS A 77 -11.51 -2.30 -14.10
CA HIS A 77 -10.65 -3.24 -14.83
C HIS A 77 -10.01 -4.24 -13.85
N PRO A 78 -10.21 -5.55 -14.03
CA PRO A 78 -9.70 -6.54 -13.09
C PRO A 78 -8.18 -6.66 -13.21
N VAL A 79 -7.49 -6.71 -12.08
CA VAL A 79 -6.03 -6.93 -12.00
C VAL A 79 -5.70 -8.06 -11.04
N LEU A 80 -4.67 -8.84 -11.36
CA LEU A 80 -4.19 -9.94 -10.52
C LEU A 80 -2.95 -9.51 -9.74
N VAL A 81 -3.10 -9.38 -8.42
CA VAL A 81 -2.05 -8.92 -7.51
C VAL A 81 -1.38 -10.12 -6.87
N PHE A 82 -0.05 -10.21 -7.02
CA PHE A 82 0.81 -11.29 -6.52
C PHE A 82 0.34 -12.71 -6.93
N ASP A 83 -0.27 -12.83 -8.11
CA ASP A 83 -0.83 -14.09 -8.62
C ASP A 83 -1.85 -14.75 -7.66
N ARG A 84 -2.44 -13.96 -6.77
CA ARG A 84 -3.23 -14.45 -5.63
C ARG A 84 -4.57 -13.75 -5.46
N TRP A 85 -4.61 -12.44 -5.64
CA TRP A 85 -5.81 -11.64 -5.37
C TRP A 85 -6.27 -10.93 -6.63
N ALA A 86 -7.50 -11.21 -7.07
CA ALA A 86 -8.16 -10.38 -8.05
C ALA A 86 -8.71 -9.12 -7.36
N MET A 87 -8.50 -7.96 -7.98
CA MET A 87 -8.98 -6.68 -7.48
C MET A 87 -9.46 -5.82 -8.65
N PRO A 88 -10.45 -4.94 -8.47
CA PRO A 88 -10.66 -3.87 -9.42
C PRO A 88 -9.44 -2.92 -9.41
N LEU A 89 -9.14 -2.29 -10.55
CA LEU A 89 -7.97 -1.44 -10.73
C LEU A 89 -7.94 -0.28 -9.73
N ASP A 90 -9.08 0.38 -9.47
CA ASP A 90 -9.17 1.48 -8.50
C ASP A 90 -8.75 1.03 -7.09
N GLN A 91 -9.21 -0.14 -6.64
CA GLN A 91 -8.84 -0.74 -5.36
C GLN A 91 -7.37 -1.12 -5.34
N CYS A 92 -6.84 -1.66 -6.44
CA CYS A 92 -5.41 -1.93 -6.55
C CYS A 92 -4.57 -0.65 -6.44
N LEU A 93 -4.99 0.43 -7.10
CA LEU A 93 -4.30 1.73 -7.05
C LEU A 93 -4.34 2.33 -5.64
N ILE A 94 -5.43 2.17 -4.88
CA ILE A 94 -5.48 2.56 -3.47
C ILE A 94 -4.38 1.84 -2.67
N THR A 95 -4.16 0.54 -2.89
CA THR A 95 -3.07 -0.16 -2.21
C THR A 95 -1.70 0.44 -2.54
N ARG A 96 -1.48 0.87 -3.78
CA ARG A 96 -0.20 1.47 -4.18
C ARG A 96 -0.02 2.88 -3.64
N LEU A 97 -1.09 3.67 -3.56
CA LEU A 97 -1.05 4.99 -2.93
C LEU A 97 -0.66 4.88 -1.46
N ILE A 98 -1.23 3.92 -0.73
CA ILE A 98 -0.85 3.66 0.67
C ILE A 98 0.63 3.29 0.77
N GLU A 99 1.09 2.34 -0.03
CA GLU A 99 2.49 1.89 0.00
C GLU A 99 3.46 3.04 -0.33
N LEU A 100 3.12 3.87 -1.32
CA LEU A 100 3.94 5.06 -1.65
C LEU A 100 3.93 6.08 -0.53
N ALA A 101 2.77 6.40 0.06
CA ALA A 101 2.64 7.39 1.11
C ALA A 101 3.38 6.99 2.40
N VAL A 102 3.23 5.72 2.82
CA VAL A 102 3.89 5.18 4.01
C VAL A 102 5.39 5.12 3.78
N HIS A 103 5.85 4.54 2.66
CA HIS A 103 7.27 4.38 2.42
C HIS A 103 8.00 5.67 2.05
N LEU A 104 7.27 6.70 1.60
CA LEU A 104 7.82 8.05 1.46
C LEU A 104 8.26 8.61 2.81
N ASP A 105 7.41 8.49 3.83
CA ASP A 105 7.71 8.90 5.20
C ASP A 105 8.81 8.03 5.82
N ASP A 106 8.70 6.69 5.69
CA ASP A 106 9.71 5.76 6.20
C ASP A 106 11.11 6.11 5.68
N LEU A 107 11.21 6.41 4.38
CA LEU A 107 12.48 6.77 3.75
C LEU A 107 12.99 8.14 4.22
N ALA A 108 12.11 9.13 4.31
CA ALA A 108 12.48 10.47 4.78
C ALA A 108 13.00 10.42 6.24
N VAL A 109 12.27 9.75 7.12
CA VAL A 109 12.66 9.51 8.52
C VAL A 109 13.98 8.76 8.60
N SER A 110 14.17 7.71 7.78
CA SER A 110 15.41 6.92 7.77
C SER A 110 16.65 7.73 7.34
N LEU A 111 16.44 8.81 6.58
CA LEU A 111 17.49 9.70 6.08
C LEU A 111 17.61 10.99 6.90
N ASP A 112 16.83 11.14 7.98
CA ASP A 112 16.73 12.38 8.77
C ASP A 112 16.40 13.61 7.92
N MET A 113 15.44 13.44 6.99
CA MET A 113 14.98 14.47 6.07
C MET A 113 13.49 14.78 6.29
N PRO A 114 13.03 16.00 5.96
CA PRO A 114 11.60 16.30 5.98
C PRO A 114 10.85 15.45 4.95
N THR A 115 9.73 14.87 5.37
CA THR A 115 8.83 14.10 4.49
C THR A 115 8.25 15.01 3.41
N PRO A 116 8.39 14.67 2.11
CA PRO A 116 7.77 15.43 1.04
C PRO A 116 6.25 15.50 1.16
N ALA A 117 5.67 16.61 0.71
CA ALA A 117 4.22 16.81 0.78
C ALA A 117 3.46 15.79 -0.08
N ILE A 118 2.40 15.21 0.50
CA ILE A 118 1.46 14.34 -0.20
C ILE A 118 0.27 15.22 -0.66
N PRO A 119 -0.16 15.15 -1.93
CA PRO A 119 -1.33 15.89 -2.40
C PRO A 119 -2.59 15.56 -1.59
N ASP A 120 -3.44 16.55 -1.32
CA ASP A 120 -4.62 16.41 -0.45
C ASP A 120 -5.55 15.28 -0.92
N GLU A 121 -5.77 15.13 -2.22
CA GLU A 121 -6.64 14.07 -2.75
C GLU A 121 -6.07 12.66 -2.50
N ALA A 122 -4.75 12.52 -2.56
CA ALA A 122 -4.07 11.27 -2.23
C ALA A 122 -4.09 11.02 -0.71
N ALA A 123 -3.86 12.08 0.08
CA ALA A 123 -3.91 12.02 1.54
C ALA A 123 -5.29 11.57 2.03
N ASP A 124 -6.38 12.13 1.49
CA ASP A 124 -7.75 11.76 1.85
C ASP A 124 -8.03 10.28 1.60
N VAL A 125 -7.62 9.76 0.42
CA VAL A 125 -7.78 8.35 0.06
C VAL A 125 -6.98 7.44 1.00
N VAL A 126 -5.72 7.79 1.28
CA VAL A 126 -4.83 7.03 2.15
C VAL A 126 -5.34 7.02 3.59
N VAL A 127 -5.60 8.19 4.17
CA VAL A 127 -6.07 8.33 5.57
C VAL A 127 -7.41 7.64 5.78
N THR A 128 -8.36 7.81 4.85
CA THR A 128 -9.67 7.14 4.93
C THR A 128 -9.50 5.63 4.90
N THR A 129 -8.63 5.11 4.03
CA THR A 129 -8.44 3.66 3.91
C THR A 129 -7.68 3.09 5.10
N LEU A 130 -6.65 3.76 5.61
CA LEU A 130 -5.96 3.37 6.85
C LEU A 130 -6.92 3.36 8.04
N ALA A 131 -7.82 4.34 8.15
CA ALA A 131 -8.86 4.34 9.17
C ALA A 131 -9.83 3.17 9.02
N ARG A 132 -10.20 2.78 7.79
CA ARG A 132 -11.05 1.59 7.54
C ARG A 132 -10.33 0.29 7.94
N ILE A 133 -9.03 0.18 7.67
CA ILE A 133 -8.21 -0.98 8.06
C ILE A 133 -8.07 -1.05 9.59
N ALA A 134 -7.69 0.06 10.23
CA ALA A 134 -7.60 0.14 11.69
C ALA A 134 -8.95 -0.18 12.37
N ARG A 135 -10.07 0.31 11.81
CA ARG A 135 -11.41 -0.05 12.29
C ARG A 135 -11.69 -1.54 12.18
N ALA A 136 -11.23 -2.18 11.10
CA ALA A 136 -11.44 -3.62 10.92
C ALA A 136 -10.62 -4.46 11.90
N HIS A 137 -9.42 -4.01 12.29
CA HIS A 137 -8.61 -4.66 13.33
C HIS A 137 -9.12 -4.41 14.75
N HIS A 138 -9.44 -3.14 15.07
CA HIS A 138 -9.62 -2.68 16.45
C HIS A 138 -11.07 -2.36 16.82
N GLY A 139 -11.98 -2.31 15.84
CA GLY A 139 -13.37 -1.91 16.02
C GLY A 139 -13.60 -0.40 16.00
N THR A 140 -14.86 -0.01 15.85
CA THR A 140 -15.28 1.40 15.66
C THR A 140 -15.04 2.27 16.90
N LEU A 141 -15.41 1.80 18.09
CA LEU A 141 -15.34 2.63 19.29
C LEU A 141 -13.90 2.96 19.71
N PRO A 142 -12.94 2.02 19.69
CA PRO A 142 -11.52 2.33 19.92
C PRO A 142 -10.97 3.37 18.93
N LEU A 143 -11.24 3.22 17.63
CA LEU A 143 -10.81 4.18 16.62
C LEU A 143 -11.42 5.57 16.84
N LEU A 144 -12.73 5.64 17.13
CA LEU A 144 -13.40 6.91 17.43
C LEU A 144 -12.78 7.60 18.64
N ARG A 145 -12.43 6.85 19.70
CA ARG A 145 -11.76 7.42 20.87
C ARG A 145 -10.39 7.99 20.52
N THR A 146 -9.58 7.26 19.75
CA THR A 146 -8.27 7.72 19.28
C THR A 146 -8.36 9.01 18.46
N LEU A 147 -9.32 9.11 17.53
CA LEU A 147 -9.45 10.28 16.66
C LEU A 147 -10.13 11.48 17.33
N SER A 148 -10.93 11.27 18.39
CA SER A 148 -11.71 12.35 19.01
C SER A 148 -11.16 12.87 20.34
N ARG A 149 -10.64 12.01 21.21
CA ARG A 149 -10.16 12.40 22.56
C ARG A 149 -9.02 11.54 23.06
N ARG A 150 -7.85 12.15 23.18
CA ARG A 150 -6.64 11.51 23.70
C ARG A 150 -6.82 10.88 25.08
N GLU A 151 -7.61 11.47 25.99
CA GLU A 151 -7.80 10.91 27.35
C GLU A 151 -8.53 9.56 27.37
N ARG A 152 -9.21 9.19 26.28
CA ARG A 152 -9.99 7.95 26.16
C ARG A 152 -9.40 6.99 25.14
N ALA A 153 -8.34 7.39 24.45
CA ALA A 153 -7.68 6.57 23.45
C ALA A 153 -7.04 5.36 24.13
N PRO A 154 -7.22 4.14 23.60
CA PRO A 154 -6.45 2.99 24.04
C PRO A 154 -4.97 3.15 23.66
N ASP A 155 -4.11 2.35 24.30
CA ASP A 155 -2.68 2.33 24.02
C ASP A 155 -2.43 1.61 22.67
N GLY A 156 -2.45 2.39 21.59
CA GLY A 156 -2.11 1.93 20.24
C GLY A 156 -3.33 1.61 19.37
N ILE A 157 -3.52 2.41 18.33
CA ILE A 157 -4.40 2.08 17.19
C ILE A 157 -3.58 2.31 15.94
N SER A 158 -3.42 1.24 15.16
CA SER A 158 -2.68 1.24 13.91
C SER A 158 -3.44 0.46 12.84
N ALA A 159 -3.19 0.81 11.58
CA ALA A 159 -3.67 0.04 10.43
C ALA A 159 -2.79 -1.19 10.15
N PHE A 160 -1.50 -1.10 10.51
CA PHE A 160 -0.48 -2.14 10.36
C PHE A 160 0.16 -2.48 11.70
#